data_AF-A0A1I8JFJ5-F1
#
_entry.id   AF-A0A1I8JFJ5-F1
#
_cell.length_a   1.000
_cell.length_b   1.000
_cell.length_c   1.000
_cell.angle_alpha   90.00
_cell.angle_beta   90.00
_cell.angle_gamma   90.00
#
_symmetry.space_group_name_H-M   'P 1'
#
loop_
_entity.id
_entity.type
_entity.pdbx_description
1 polymer ?
#
loop_
_entity_poly.entity_id
_entity_poly.type
_entity_poly.pdbx_seq_one_letter_code
_entity_poly.pdbx_strand_id
1 'polypeptide(L)'
;MTINVTGCYRVKTAGAKGGDSFGRDQKHGGRGALIAGNVILAAGTQLSIVVGQAGGTAHTDEYASGGGGGGGSFVYRTLDNGLLMAAGGGGGASYKYDGQPGEAGNNGTGSVGTEDPNQMGTGGINGNPGSNDQSTAAEDRNPGGCGAGWLGRPAIARTRKEYGDRGGSRADGWVGGSAGKGSLADGGFGGGGGGGAAAIKGAAGAGGGYSGGGAGSRSSYAGGGGGSFCGGIDCMATTGGNIKSEHGFVLLRLLVGACN
;
A
#
# COMPACT_ATOMS: atom_id res chain seq x y z
N MET A 1 -21.70 -3.42 4.56
CA MET A 1 -22.69 -2.32 4.38
C MET A 1 -23.73 -2.77 3.38
N THR A 2 -25.00 -2.43 3.55
CA THR A 2 -26.07 -2.76 2.58
C THR A 2 -26.59 -1.50 1.91
N ILE A 3 -26.81 -1.56 0.60
CA ILE A 3 -27.42 -0.47 -0.17
C ILE A 3 -28.94 -0.54 -0.01
N ASN A 4 -29.55 0.53 0.47
CA ASN A 4 -30.99 0.56 0.73
C ASN A 4 -31.81 1.16 -0.42
N VAL A 5 -31.16 1.91 -1.33
CA VAL A 5 -31.82 2.61 -2.43
C VAL A 5 -31.07 2.28 -3.72
N THR A 6 -31.79 1.82 -4.74
CA THR A 6 -31.23 1.64 -6.07
C THR A 6 -30.89 3.00 -6.68
N GLY A 7 -29.69 3.16 -7.20
CA GLY A 7 -29.30 4.42 -7.84
C GLY A 7 -27.83 4.48 -8.23
N CYS A 8 -27.43 5.64 -8.73
CA CYS A 8 -26.05 5.96 -9.03
C CYS A 8 -25.36 6.51 -7.79
N TYR A 9 -24.20 5.94 -7.44
CA TYR A 9 -23.41 6.35 -6.29
C TYR A 9 -22.05 6.85 -6.75
N ARG A 10 -21.64 8.02 -6.28
CA ARG A 10 -20.24 8.43 -6.36
C ARG A 10 -19.47 7.81 -5.20
N VAL A 11 -18.50 6.98 -5.55
CA VAL A 11 -17.56 6.37 -4.61
C VAL A 11 -16.27 7.15 -4.69
N LYS A 12 -15.79 7.64 -3.55
CA LYS A 12 -14.48 8.29 -3.42
C LYS A 12 -13.66 7.51 -2.41
N THR A 13 -12.49 7.05 -2.83
CA THR A 13 -11.64 6.13 -2.07
C THR A 13 -10.23 6.68 -2.04
N ALA A 14 -9.59 6.65 -0.88
CA ALA A 14 -8.21 7.06 -0.71
C ALA A 14 -7.38 5.98 -0.04
N GLY A 15 -6.16 5.75 -0.52
CA GLY A 15 -5.18 4.88 0.12
C GLY A 15 -4.50 5.60 1.28
N ALA A 16 -3.90 4.84 2.19
CA ALA A 16 -3.16 5.40 3.30
C ALA A 16 -1.72 5.77 2.93
N LYS A 17 -1.11 6.64 3.73
CA LYS A 17 0.29 7.03 3.60
C LYS A 17 1.22 5.94 4.18
N GLY A 18 2.40 5.80 3.61
CA GLY A 18 3.50 5.06 4.25
C GLY A 18 4.05 5.76 5.50
N GLY A 19 4.77 5.00 6.31
CA GLY A 19 5.47 5.52 7.49
C GLY A 19 6.68 6.36 7.14
N ASP A 20 7.00 7.32 8.00
CA ASP A 20 8.17 8.18 7.87
C ASP A 20 9.44 7.45 8.34
N SER A 21 10.61 8.03 8.06
CA SER A 21 11.89 7.60 8.61
C SER A 21 12.69 8.81 9.10
N PHE A 22 13.12 8.75 10.36
CA PHE A 22 13.83 9.84 11.04
C PHE A 22 15.33 9.52 11.21
N GLY A 23 16.02 9.31 10.08
CA GLY A 23 17.46 9.06 10.04
C GLY A 23 18.29 10.34 10.16
N ARG A 24 19.25 10.54 9.24
CA ARG A 24 20.05 11.78 9.18
C ARG A 24 19.18 13.02 8.93
N ASP A 25 18.24 12.87 7.99
CA ASP A 25 17.23 13.85 7.64
C ASP A 25 15.86 13.19 7.75
N GLN A 26 14.81 13.98 7.98
CA GLN A 26 13.45 13.46 7.94
C GLN A 26 13.07 13.09 6.50
N LYS A 27 12.67 11.84 6.31
CA LYS A 27 12.09 11.34 5.06
C LYS A 27 10.64 10.95 5.26
N HIS A 28 9.83 11.28 4.27
CA HIS A 28 8.38 11.15 4.35
C HIS A 28 7.89 9.93 3.61
N GLY A 29 7.01 9.16 4.24
CA GLY A 29 6.29 8.09 3.56
C GLY A 29 5.43 8.67 2.43
N GLY A 30 5.32 7.91 1.35
CA GLY A 30 4.51 8.31 0.20
C GLY A 30 3.04 8.44 0.58
N ARG A 31 2.36 9.45 0.05
CA ARG A 31 0.90 9.59 0.25
C ARG A 31 0.15 8.56 -0.57
N GLY A 32 -0.98 8.06 -0.06
CA GLY A 32 -1.86 7.19 -0.83
C GLY A 32 -2.55 7.92 -1.99
N ALA A 33 -2.95 7.16 -3.00
CA ALA A 33 -3.73 7.65 -4.13
C ALA A 33 -5.13 8.11 -3.68
N LEU A 34 -5.74 8.98 -4.48
CA LEU A 34 -7.15 9.33 -4.37
C LEU A 34 -7.85 8.96 -5.66
N ILE A 35 -8.94 8.20 -5.59
CA ILE A 35 -9.75 7.81 -6.75
C ILE A 35 -11.23 8.06 -6.49
N ALA A 36 -11.96 8.46 -7.52
CA ALA A 36 -13.41 8.59 -7.48
C ALA A 36 -14.03 8.12 -8.79
N GLY A 37 -15.23 7.57 -8.70
CA GLY A 37 -15.99 7.11 -9.86
C GLY A 37 -17.46 6.90 -9.49
N ASN A 38 -18.30 6.82 -10.51
CA ASN A 38 -19.73 6.61 -10.37
C ASN A 38 -20.05 5.12 -10.62
N VAL A 39 -20.84 4.51 -9.74
CA VAL A 39 -21.27 3.10 -9.85
C VAL A 39 -22.78 3.00 -9.64
N ILE A 40 -23.43 2.17 -10.43
CA ILE A 40 -24.85 1.86 -10.25
C ILE A 40 -24.98 0.71 -9.26
N LEU A 41 -25.73 0.91 -8.19
CA LEU A 41 -25.96 -0.10 -7.16
C LEU A 41 -27.46 -0.33 -6.99
N ALA A 42 -27.85 -1.60 -6.95
CA ALA A 42 -29.22 -1.99 -6.64
C ALA A 42 -29.44 -2.04 -5.12
N ALA A 43 -30.66 -1.71 -4.67
CA ALA A 43 -31.08 -1.98 -3.30
C ALA A 43 -30.89 -3.47 -2.97
N GLY A 44 -30.43 -3.75 -1.75
CA GLY A 44 -30.03 -5.08 -1.29
C GLY A 44 -28.58 -5.46 -1.61
N THR A 45 -27.86 -4.70 -2.46
CA THR A 45 -26.43 -4.98 -2.71
C THR A 45 -25.63 -4.86 -1.42
N GLN A 46 -24.92 -5.92 -1.06
CA GLN A 46 -23.98 -5.91 0.06
C GLN A 46 -22.58 -5.53 -0.42
N LEU A 47 -21.99 -4.55 0.26
CA LEU A 47 -20.63 -4.06 0.04
C LEU A 47 -19.72 -4.41 1.21
N SER A 48 -18.53 -4.88 0.87
CA SER A 48 -17.38 -4.97 1.74
C SER A 48 -16.51 -3.72 1.52
N ILE A 49 -16.15 -3.07 2.62
CA ILE A 49 -15.37 -1.82 2.62
C ILE A 49 -14.13 -2.05 3.48
N VAL A 50 -12.98 -1.76 2.90
CA VAL A 50 -11.67 -1.85 3.55
C VAL A 50 -11.09 -0.45 3.55
N VAL A 51 -10.71 0.05 4.72
CA VAL A 51 -10.11 1.37 4.89
C VAL A 51 -8.66 1.18 5.27
N GLY A 52 -7.75 1.61 4.38
CA GLY A 52 -6.32 1.49 4.59
C GLY A 52 -5.84 2.25 5.83
N GLN A 53 -4.93 1.67 6.60
CA GLN A 53 -4.26 2.35 7.71
C GLN A 53 -2.87 2.82 7.28
N ALA A 54 -2.39 3.90 7.91
CA ALA A 54 -1.04 4.40 7.69
C ALA A 54 0.00 3.34 8.11
N GLY A 55 1.12 3.32 7.40
CA GLY A 55 2.28 2.51 7.81
C GLY A 55 2.94 3.06 9.06
N GLY A 56 3.50 2.17 9.88
CA GLY A 56 4.24 2.54 11.08
C GLY A 56 5.52 3.31 10.72
N THR A 57 5.81 4.34 11.52
CA THR A 57 6.98 5.20 11.33
C THR A 57 8.21 4.60 12.01
N ALA A 58 9.37 4.72 11.36
CA ALA A 58 10.65 4.33 11.95
C ALA A 58 11.15 5.40 12.93
N HIS A 59 11.60 5.00 14.12
CA HIS A 59 12.06 5.91 15.18
C HIS A 59 13.56 6.31 15.05
N THR A 60 13.98 7.23 15.92
CA THR A 60 15.09 8.20 15.78
C THR A 60 16.46 7.74 16.29
N ASP A 61 16.75 6.45 16.38
CA ASP A 61 18.12 6.00 16.68
C ASP A 61 19.03 6.10 15.45
N GLU A 62 20.35 6.15 15.68
CA GLU A 62 21.42 6.36 14.66
C GLU A 62 21.32 5.39 13.46
N TYR A 63 20.59 4.29 13.64
CA TYR A 63 20.22 3.29 12.65
C TYR A 63 18.69 3.23 12.48
N ALA A 64 18.10 4.28 11.92
CA ALA A 64 16.64 4.30 11.67
C ALA A 64 16.21 3.18 10.73
N SER A 65 15.18 2.41 11.10
CA SER A 65 14.55 1.41 10.23
C SER A 65 13.88 2.05 9.00
N GLY A 66 13.51 1.20 8.05
CA GLY A 66 12.59 1.61 6.99
C GLY A 66 11.17 1.73 7.55
N GLY A 67 10.43 2.74 7.11
CA GLY A 67 9.02 2.91 7.43
C GLY A 67 8.15 1.80 6.84
N GLY A 68 6.99 1.54 7.44
CA GLY A 68 6.01 0.58 6.93
C GLY A 68 5.27 1.13 5.71
N GLY A 69 4.82 0.25 4.83
CA GLY A 69 3.97 0.62 3.69
C GLY A 69 2.54 0.96 4.14
N GLY A 70 1.94 1.97 3.52
CA GLY A 70 0.53 2.32 3.73
C GLY A 70 -0.41 1.29 3.11
N GLY A 71 -1.54 1.04 3.77
CA GLY A 71 -2.54 0.13 3.24
C GLY A 71 -3.39 0.74 2.12
N GLY A 72 -3.82 -0.13 1.19
CA GLY A 72 -4.84 0.22 0.19
C GLY A 72 -6.25 0.25 0.80
N SER A 73 -7.14 1.00 0.16
CA SER A 73 -8.57 1.01 0.49
C SER A 73 -9.37 0.39 -0.64
N PHE A 74 -10.42 -0.38 -0.32
CA PHE A 74 -11.18 -1.17 -1.28
C PHE A 74 -12.69 -1.06 -1.04
N VAL A 75 -13.45 -1.06 -2.14
CA VAL A 75 -14.90 -1.19 -2.15
C VAL A 75 -15.26 -2.27 -3.16
N TYR A 76 -15.92 -3.33 -2.70
CA TYR A 76 -16.31 -4.46 -3.56
C TYR A 76 -17.62 -5.07 -3.10
N ARG A 77 -18.32 -5.74 -4.02
CA ARG A 77 -19.54 -6.49 -3.71
C ARG A 77 -19.20 -7.73 -2.89
N THR A 78 -19.91 -7.94 -1.79
CA THR A 78 -19.61 -9.05 -0.87
C THR A 78 -19.94 -10.41 -1.48
N LEU A 79 -21.03 -10.51 -2.26
CA LEU A 79 -21.55 -11.79 -2.75
C LEU A 79 -20.62 -12.47 -3.77
N ASP A 80 -20.09 -11.69 -4.71
CA ASP A 80 -19.33 -12.21 -5.86
C ASP A 80 -17.90 -11.66 -5.93
N ASN A 81 -17.50 -10.87 -4.93
CA ASN A 81 -16.21 -10.19 -4.90
C ASN A 81 -15.95 -9.26 -6.10
N GLY A 82 -17.00 -8.72 -6.72
CA GLY A 82 -16.86 -7.73 -7.80
C GLY A 82 -16.21 -6.45 -7.28
N LEU A 83 -14.96 -6.19 -7.68
CA LEU A 83 -14.23 -4.98 -7.31
C LEU A 83 -14.87 -3.76 -7.97
N LEU A 84 -15.19 -2.76 -7.16
CA LEU A 84 -15.76 -1.49 -7.65
C LEU A 84 -14.70 -0.41 -7.67
N MET A 85 -13.98 -0.23 -6.55
CA MET A 85 -12.95 0.79 -6.41
C MET A 85 -11.80 0.28 -5.55
N ALA A 86 -10.57 0.65 -5.89
CA ALA A 86 -9.41 0.50 -5.02
C ALA A 86 -8.50 1.72 -5.13
N ALA A 87 -7.97 2.19 -4.01
CA ALA A 87 -6.95 3.23 -3.98
C ALA A 87 -5.67 2.66 -3.38
N GLY A 88 -4.55 2.82 -4.10
CA GLY A 88 -3.24 2.36 -3.65
C GLY A 88 -2.72 3.17 -2.46
N GLY A 89 -2.15 2.49 -1.47
CA GLY A 89 -1.39 3.10 -0.39
C GLY A 89 0.03 3.50 -0.85
N GLY A 90 0.64 4.45 -0.17
CA GLY A 90 2.02 4.86 -0.46
C GLY A 90 3.05 3.94 0.20
N GLY A 91 4.26 3.89 -0.36
CA GLY A 91 5.39 3.19 0.22
C GLY A 91 5.98 3.90 1.44
N GLY A 92 6.63 3.15 2.33
CA GLY A 92 7.35 3.69 3.47
C GLY A 92 8.64 4.42 3.05
N ALA A 93 9.04 5.41 3.85
CA ALA A 93 10.32 6.10 3.69
C ALA A 93 11.49 5.27 4.21
N SER A 94 12.67 5.54 3.71
CA SER A 94 13.91 4.96 4.22
C SER A 94 14.83 6.04 4.79
N TYR A 95 15.97 5.63 5.34
CA TYR A 95 17.02 6.54 5.81
C TYR A 95 17.47 7.57 4.76
N LYS A 96 17.33 7.29 3.45
CA LYS A 96 17.84 8.14 2.36
C LYS A 96 16.76 8.70 1.43
N TYR A 97 15.62 8.03 1.29
CA TYR A 97 14.64 8.37 0.25
C TYR A 97 13.23 8.43 0.82
N ASP A 98 12.43 9.32 0.25
CA ASP A 98 11.00 9.36 0.48
C ASP A 98 10.32 8.14 -0.12
N GLY A 99 9.24 7.70 0.51
CA GLY A 99 8.41 6.61 -0.01
C GLY A 99 7.71 7.01 -1.30
N GLN A 100 7.52 6.06 -2.21
CA GLN A 100 6.79 6.33 -3.44
C GLN A 100 5.30 6.54 -3.17
N PRO A 101 4.64 7.50 -3.84
CA PRO A 101 3.21 7.72 -3.67
C PRO A 101 2.40 6.52 -4.18
N GLY A 102 1.20 6.32 -3.65
CA GLY A 102 0.22 5.42 -4.24
C GLY A 102 -0.22 5.97 -5.60
N GLU A 103 -0.36 5.09 -6.59
CA GLU A 103 -0.55 5.44 -7.98
C GLU A 103 -2.01 5.59 -8.39
N ALA A 104 -2.28 6.57 -9.26
CA ALA A 104 -3.57 6.74 -9.92
C ALA A 104 -3.88 5.58 -10.88
N GLY A 105 -2.83 5.03 -11.52
CA GLY A 105 -2.95 3.93 -12.46
C GLY A 105 -3.01 2.55 -11.79
N ASN A 106 -3.26 1.54 -12.62
CA ASN A 106 -3.47 0.17 -12.17
C ASN A 106 -2.22 -0.51 -11.58
N ASN A 107 -1.04 -0.05 -11.95
CA ASN A 107 0.21 -0.69 -11.57
C ASN A 107 0.79 -0.04 -10.33
N GLY A 108 1.38 -0.85 -9.45
CA GLY A 108 2.21 -0.33 -8.37
C GLY A 108 3.56 0.12 -8.90
N THR A 109 4.31 0.85 -8.08
CA THR A 109 5.69 1.24 -8.38
C THR A 109 6.69 0.32 -7.70
N GLY A 110 7.92 0.32 -8.24
CA GLY A 110 9.05 -0.33 -7.60
C GLY A 110 9.60 0.50 -6.43
N SER A 111 10.46 -0.12 -5.64
CA SER A 111 11.23 0.57 -4.61
C SER A 111 12.23 1.55 -5.22
N VAL A 112 12.69 2.54 -4.43
CA VAL A 112 13.71 3.50 -4.86
C VAL A 112 14.98 3.37 -4.03
N GLY A 113 16.12 3.28 -4.72
CA GLY A 113 17.47 3.30 -4.15
C GLY A 113 18.52 3.42 -5.27
N THR A 114 19.68 4.02 -4.98
CA THR A 114 20.71 4.28 -6.02
C THR A 114 21.96 3.41 -5.88
N GLU A 115 22.03 2.51 -4.90
CA GLU A 115 23.26 1.76 -4.60
C GLU A 115 23.45 0.51 -5.48
N ASP A 116 22.35 -0.14 -5.86
CA ASP A 116 22.33 -1.33 -6.71
C ASP A 116 20.91 -1.52 -7.32
N PRO A 117 20.73 -1.26 -8.63
CA PRO A 117 19.44 -1.43 -9.31
C PRO A 117 18.90 -2.87 -9.23
N ASN A 118 19.76 -3.89 -9.10
CA ASN A 118 19.35 -5.29 -9.01
C ASN A 118 18.72 -5.65 -7.66
N GLN A 119 18.70 -4.71 -6.72
CA GLN A 119 18.11 -4.87 -5.38
C GLN A 119 16.80 -4.10 -5.24
N MET A 120 16.30 -3.53 -6.33
CA MET A 120 14.99 -2.89 -6.35
C MET A 120 13.89 -3.94 -6.42
N GLY A 121 12.86 -3.78 -5.60
CA GLY A 121 11.60 -4.49 -5.76
C GLY A 121 10.79 -3.89 -6.90
N THR A 122 9.98 -4.72 -7.55
CA THR A 122 9.07 -4.31 -8.63
C THR A 122 7.64 -4.18 -8.12
N GLY A 123 6.94 -3.16 -8.61
CA GLY A 123 5.52 -3.02 -8.38
C GLY A 123 4.73 -4.10 -9.12
N GLY A 124 3.61 -4.50 -8.55
CA GLY A 124 2.68 -5.41 -9.16
C GLY A 124 1.98 -4.78 -10.37
N ILE A 125 1.52 -5.65 -11.27
CA ILE A 125 0.83 -5.27 -12.51
C ILE A 125 -0.53 -5.93 -12.53
N ASN A 126 -1.57 -5.20 -12.95
CA ASN A 126 -2.92 -5.73 -13.18
C ASN A 126 -3.50 -6.53 -12.00
N GLY A 127 -3.38 -6.01 -10.79
CA GLY A 127 -3.97 -6.62 -9.61
C GLY A 127 -3.00 -7.51 -8.81
N ASN A 128 -1.81 -7.78 -9.36
CA ASN A 128 -0.82 -8.63 -8.70
C ASN A 128 -0.13 -7.91 -7.54
N PRO A 129 0.40 -8.66 -6.56
CA PRO A 129 1.25 -8.10 -5.51
C PRO A 129 2.56 -7.54 -6.08
N GLY A 130 3.23 -6.70 -5.29
CA GLY A 130 4.62 -6.35 -5.57
C GLY A 130 5.57 -7.50 -5.27
N SER A 131 6.82 -7.35 -5.70
CA SER A 131 7.85 -8.37 -5.51
C SER A 131 9.20 -7.78 -5.15
N ASN A 132 10.03 -8.61 -4.53
CA ASN A 132 11.45 -8.36 -4.31
C ASN A 132 12.22 -9.67 -4.37
N ASP A 133 13.52 -9.59 -4.67
CA ASP A 133 14.39 -10.74 -4.59
C ASP A 133 15.12 -10.76 -3.23
N GLN A 134 14.66 -11.64 -2.33
CA GLN A 134 15.29 -11.83 -1.02
C GLN A 134 16.48 -12.81 -1.06
N SER A 135 16.70 -13.53 -2.16
CA SER A 135 17.80 -14.52 -2.27
C SER A 135 19.18 -13.87 -2.34
N THR A 136 19.22 -12.59 -2.70
CA THR A 136 20.42 -11.75 -2.75
C THR A 136 20.65 -10.94 -1.47
N ALA A 137 19.76 -11.07 -0.48
CA ALA A 137 19.89 -10.42 0.81
C ALA A 137 20.93 -11.14 1.67
N ALA A 138 22.20 -10.68 1.58
CA ALA A 138 23.23 -11.01 2.57
C ALA A 138 22.73 -10.65 3.99
N GLU A 139 23.42 -11.18 5.02
CA GLU A 139 22.98 -11.08 6.43
C GLU A 139 22.70 -9.65 6.90
N ASP A 140 23.32 -8.67 6.23
CA ASP A 140 23.28 -7.25 6.54
C ASP A 140 22.45 -6.41 5.55
N ARG A 141 21.34 -6.94 5.01
CA ARG A 141 20.53 -6.18 4.02
C ARG A 141 19.12 -5.78 4.44
N ASN A 142 18.55 -6.40 5.48
CA ASN A 142 17.22 -6.13 6.04
C ASN A 142 16.17 -5.63 5.01
N PRO A 143 15.73 -6.48 4.05
CA PRO A 143 14.66 -6.18 3.12
C PRO A 143 13.39 -5.67 3.78
N GLY A 144 12.67 -4.81 3.06
CA GLY A 144 11.30 -4.45 3.38
C GLY A 144 10.32 -5.49 2.86
N GLY A 145 9.12 -5.47 3.41
CA GLY A 145 7.99 -6.27 2.96
C GLY A 145 7.32 -5.66 1.73
N CYS A 146 6.99 -6.50 0.74
CA CYS A 146 6.22 -6.07 -0.43
C CYS A 146 4.73 -5.87 -0.08
N GLY A 147 4.06 -5.01 -0.85
CA GLY A 147 2.63 -4.76 -0.70
C GLY A 147 1.78 -5.82 -1.40
N ALA A 148 0.60 -6.10 -0.84
CA ALA A 148 -0.40 -6.98 -1.45
C ALA A 148 -1.16 -6.28 -2.58
N GLY A 149 -1.58 -7.08 -3.56
CA GLY A 149 -2.51 -6.70 -4.60
C GLY A 149 -3.89 -7.32 -4.37
N TRP A 150 -4.85 -6.91 -5.18
CA TRP A 150 -6.21 -7.44 -5.20
C TRP A 150 -6.25 -8.95 -5.48
N LEU A 151 -5.38 -9.44 -6.36
CA LEU A 151 -5.33 -10.84 -6.78
C LEU A 151 -4.49 -11.73 -5.85
N GLY A 152 -3.76 -11.14 -4.89
CA GLY A 152 -2.99 -11.92 -3.95
C GLY A 152 -1.92 -11.14 -3.21
N ARG A 153 -1.27 -11.84 -2.28
CA ARG A 153 -0.13 -11.35 -1.51
C ARG A 153 1.18 -11.72 -2.20
N PRO A 154 2.30 -11.01 -1.93
CA PRO A 154 3.62 -11.34 -2.49
C PRO A 154 3.96 -12.81 -2.24
N ALA A 155 4.61 -13.50 -3.17
CA ALA A 155 4.88 -14.94 -3.06
C ALA A 155 5.93 -15.29 -1.99
N ILE A 156 6.90 -14.40 -1.78
CA ILE A 156 8.03 -14.62 -0.88
C ILE A 156 7.65 -14.17 0.53
N ALA A 157 7.67 -15.11 1.47
CA ALA A 157 7.58 -14.82 2.90
C ALA A 157 8.91 -14.27 3.41
N ARG A 158 8.92 -13.51 4.51
CA ARG A 158 10.18 -13.18 5.18
C ARG A 158 10.93 -14.45 5.58
N THR A 159 12.23 -14.49 5.28
CA THR A 159 13.11 -15.63 5.60
C THR A 159 13.87 -15.45 6.91
N ARG A 160 13.99 -14.21 7.39
CA ARG A 160 14.64 -13.83 8.66
C ARG A 160 13.74 -12.90 9.47
N LYS A 161 13.93 -12.85 10.79
CA LYS A 161 13.10 -12.00 11.68
C LYS A 161 13.40 -10.52 11.50
N GLU A 162 14.58 -10.19 10.98
CA GLU A 162 15.06 -8.85 10.70
C GLU A 162 14.39 -8.25 9.45
N TYR A 163 13.73 -9.08 8.63
CA TYR A 163 13.12 -8.64 7.39
C TYR A 163 11.68 -8.21 7.65
N GLY A 164 11.25 -7.17 6.94
CA GLY A 164 9.85 -6.78 6.92
C GLY A 164 9.01 -7.88 6.26
N ASP A 165 7.90 -8.24 6.88
CA ASP A 165 6.97 -9.21 6.31
C ASP A 165 6.10 -8.57 5.22
N ARG A 166 5.67 -9.39 4.27
CA ARG A 166 4.75 -9.00 3.20
C ARG A 166 3.37 -8.63 3.75
N GLY A 167 2.67 -7.73 3.06
CA GLY A 167 1.27 -7.45 3.32
C GLY A 167 0.35 -8.63 2.97
N GLY A 168 -0.78 -8.73 3.67
CA GLY A 168 -1.83 -9.72 3.42
C GLY A 168 -2.84 -9.26 2.37
N SER A 169 -3.36 -10.22 1.60
CA SER A 169 -4.41 -10.01 0.60
C SER A 169 -5.80 -10.09 1.22
N ARG A 170 -6.85 -10.07 0.38
CA ARG A 170 -8.23 -10.36 0.82
C ARG A 170 -8.35 -11.70 1.56
N ALA A 171 -7.67 -12.74 1.08
CA ALA A 171 -7.71 -14.07 1.68
C ALA A 171 -7.08 -14.10 3.08
N ASP A 172 -6.19 -13.15 3.35
CA ASP A 172 -5.51 -13.00 4.64
C ASP A 172 -6.21 -11.98 5.53
N GLY A 173 -7.34 -11.39 5.11
CA GLY A 173 -8.02 -10.35 5.87
C GLY A 173 -7.36 -8.98 5.80
N TRP A 174 -6.59 -8.70 4.75
CA TRP A 174 -5.94 -7.40 4.50
C TRP A 174 -4.91 -6.97 5.54
N VAL A 175 -4.34 -7.90 6.31
CA VAL A 175 -3.37 -7.55 7.37
C VAL A 175 -2.18 -6.78 6.79
N GLY A 176 -1.65 -5.85 7.56
CA GLY A 176 -0.34 -5.28 7.29
C GLY A 176 0.78 -6.28 7.64
N GLY A 177 1.91 -6.19 6.95
CA GLY A 177 3.08 -7.00 7.25
C GLY A 177 3.79 -6.54 8.51
N SER A 178 4.25 -7.48 9.35
CA SER A 178 5.02 -7.15 10.55
C SER A 178 6.38 -6.56 10.19
N ALA A 179 6.85 -5.61 10.97
CA ALA A 179 8.18 -5.05 10.86
C ALA A 179 9.26 -6.08 11.22
N GLY A 180 10.46 -5.83 10.73
CA GLY A 180 11.66 -6.54 11.13
C GLY A 180 11.98 -6.31 12.61
N LYS A 181 12.68 -7.27 13.22
CA LYS A 181 13.10 -7.26 14.63
C LYS A 181 13.61 -5.89 15.09
N GLY A 182 13.01 -5.36 16.15
CA GLY A 182 13.39 -4.08 16.75
C GLY A 182 12.82 -2.84 16.07
N SER A 183 12.06 -2.99 14.98
CA SER A 183 11.33 -1.91 14.32
C SER A 183 9.85 -1.90 14.77
N LEU A 184 9.25 -0.71 14.87
CA LEU A 184 7.81 -0.51 15.07
C LEU A 184 7.09 -0.17 13.76
N ALA A 185 7.82 -0.25 12.64
CA ALA A 185 7.36 0.18 11.33
C ALA A 185 6.52 -0.91 10.61
N ASP A 186 5.45 -1.36 11.27
CA ASP A 186 4.51 -2.33 10.68
C ASP A 186 3.83 -1.75 9.44
N GLY A 187 3.49 -2.62 8.49
CA GLY A 187 2.65 -2.25 7.36
C GLY A 187 1.24 -1.89 7.81
N GLY A 188 0.61 -0.97 7.10
CA GLY A 188 -0.78 -0.60 7.34
C GLY A 188 -1.75 -1.70 6.92
N PHE A 189 -2.83 -1.88 7.68
CA PHE A 189 -4.01 -2.66 7.26
C PHE A 189 -4.49 -2.17 5.90
N GLY A 190 -4.90 -3.07 5.01
CA GLY A 190 -5.02 -2.82 3.57
C GLY A 190 -3.84 -3.40 2.76
N GLY A 191 -3.06 -4.30 3.36
CA GLY A 191 -2.00 -5.04 2.68
C GLY A 191 -0.68 -4.30 2.48
N GLY A 192 -0.37 -3.30 3.31
CA GLY A 192 0.97 -2.68 3.32
C GLY A 192 2.03 -3.65 3.87
N GLY A 193 3.25 -3.62 3.34
CA GLY A 193 4.37 -4.41 3.85
C GLY A 193 5.08 -3.76 5.03
N GLY A 194 5.71 -4.56 5.89
CA GLY A 194 6.48 -4.08 7.05
C GLY A 194 7.86 -3.53 6.65
N GLY A 195 8.40 -2.61 7.44
CA GLY A 195 9.77 -2.14 7.29
C GLY A 195 10.81 -3.15 7.80
N GLY A 196 12.00 -3.18 7.19
CA GLY A 196 13.15 -3.96 7.66
C GLY A 196 13.74 -3.42 8.97
N ALA A 197 14.51 -4.25 9.66
CA ALA A 197 15.03 -3.96 11.00
C ALA A 197 15.99 -2.76 11.05
N ALA A 198 15.97 -2.09 12.20
CA ALA A 198 16.67 -0.84 12.49
C ALA A 198 18.21 -0.97 12.44
N ALA A 199 18.77 -2.05 13.00
CA ALA A 199 20.21 -2.22 13.28
C ALA A 199 21.21 -1.83 12.16
N ILE A 200 20.78 -1.82 10.89
CA ILE A 200 21.59 -1.47 9.72
C ILE A 200 20.83 -0.66 8.66
N LYS A 201 19.86 0.18 9.08
CA LYS A 201 19.06 1.03 8.18
C LYS A 201 18.23 0.22 7.17
N GLY A 202 17.39 -0.68 7.65
CA GLY A 202 16.60 -1.59 6.80
C GLY A 202 15.79 -0.89 5.70
N ALA A 203 15.45 -1.65 4.65
CA ALA A 203 14.57 -1.19 3.58
C ALA A 203 13.15 -0.93 4.11
N ALA A 204 12.45 0.00 3.48
CA ALA A 204 11.08 0.32 3.83
C ALA A 204 10.09 -0.65 3.20
N GLY A 205 8.94 -0.81 3.87
CA GLY A 205 7.81 -1.59 3.37
C GLY A 205 7.08 -0.88 2.24
N ALA A 206 6.48 -1.66 1.33
CA ALA A 206 5.77 -1.13 0.17
C ALA A 206 4.26 -1.06 0.38
N GLY A 207 3.60 -0.15 -0.32
CA GLY A 207 2.17 0.11 -0.18
C GLY A 207 1.30 -1.01 -0.75
N GLY A 208 0.16 -1.30 -0.10
CA GLY A 208 -0.87 -2.20 -0.63
C GLY A 208 -1.81 -1.49 -1.62
N GLY A 209 -2.55 -2.22 -2.45
CA GLY A 209 -3.46 -1.58 -3.41
C GLY A 209 -4.16 -2.55 -4.34
N TYR A 210 -4.73 -2.03 -5.44
CA TYR A 210 -5.16 -2.87 -6.55
C TYR A 210 -3.99 -3.73 -7.02
N SER A 211 -2.86 -3.10 -7.35
CA SER A 211 -1.58 -3.79 -7.44
C SER A 211 -0.72 -3.39 -6.24
N GLY A 212 0.08 -4.32 -5.71
CA GLY A 212 0.98 -4.01 -4.60
C GLY A 212 2.25 -3.27 -5.04
N GLY A 213 2.86 -2.49 -4.15
CA GLY A 213 4.17 -1.88 -4.38
C GLY A 213 5.32 -2.87 -4.14
N GLY A 214 6.45 -2.64 -4.82
CA GLY A 214 7.70 -3.41 -4.61
C GLY A 214 8.54 -2.86 -3.45
N ALA A 215 9.24 -3.73 -2.73
CA ALA A 215 10.14 -3.35 -1.64
C ALA A 215 11.60 -3.64 -1.97
N GLY A 216 12.53 -2.80 -1.51
CA GLY A 216 13.96 -3.05 -1.73
C GLY A 216 14.45 -4.26 -0.93
N SER A 217 15.43 -4.98 -1.48
CA SER A 217 16.13 -6.08 -0.80
C SER A 217 17.43 -5.64 -0.10
N ARG A 218 17.67 -4.33 -0.01
CA ARG A 218 18.87 -3.73 0.57
C ARG A 218 18.55 -2.54 1.47
N SER A 219 19.44 -2.27 2.44
CA SER A 219 19.37 -1.16 3.38
C SER A 219 19.09 0.18 2.68
N SER A 220 18.28 1.03 3.30
CA SER A 220 17.97 2.39 2.86
C SER A 220 17.17 2.50 1.56
N TYR A 221 16.56 1.43 1.05
CA TYR A 221 15.66 1.52 -0.10
C TYR A 221 14.27 1.91 0.39
N ALA A 222 13.64 2.90 -0.25
CA ALA A 222 12.27 3.28 0.03
C ALA A 222 11.27 2.37 -0.69
N GLY A 223 10.08 2.20 -0.10
CA GLY A 223 9.06 1.32 -0.65
C GLY A 223 8.36 1.93 -1.87
N GLY A 224 7.95 1.07 -2.79
CA GLY A 224 7.03 1.39 -3.87
C GLY A 224 5.61 1.63 -3.37
N GLY A 225 4.82 2.40 -4.11
CA GLY A 225 3.40 2.63 -3.87
C GLY A 225 2.53 1.59 -4.56
N GLY A 226 1.32 1.37 -4.03
CA GLY A 226 0.32 0.50 -4.65
C GLY A 226 -0.41 1.18 -5.80
N GLY A 227 -0.93 0.38 -6.73
CA GLY A 227 -1.81 0.83 -7.82
C GLY A 227 -3.28 0.98 -7.38
N SER A 228 -4.07 1.70 -8.18
CA SER A 228 -5.50 1.94 -7.97
C SER A 228 -6.38 1.27 -9.04
N PHE A 229 -7.69 1.22 -8.83
CA PHE A 229 -8.65 0.67 -9.79
C PHE A 229 -10.00 1.40 -9.70
N CYS A 230 -10.61 1.66 -10.86
CA CYS A 230 -11.97 2.17 -10.96
C CYS A 230 -12.76 1.28 -11.92
N GLY A 231 -13.78 0.60 -11.39
CA GLY A 231 -14.73 -0.22 -12.16
C GLY A 231 -16.04 0.51 -12.48
N GLY A 232 -16.07 1.83 -12.27
CA GLY A 232 -17.21 2.70 -12.55
C GLY A 232 -17.03 3.50 -13.84
N ILE A 233 -17.83 4.56 -13.95
CA ILE A 233 -17.73 5.58 -14.99
C ILE A 233 -17.26 6.92 -14.38
N ASP A 234 -16.79 7.83 -15.23
CA ASP A 234 -16.25 9.16 -14.84
C ASP A 234 -15.17 9.08 -13.77
N CYS A 235 -14.29 8.11 -13.97
CA CYS A 235 -13.18 7.82 -13.10
C CYS A 235 -12.19 9.00 -13.09
N MET A 236 -11.90 9.51 -11.91
CA MET A 236 -10.87 10.49 -11.66
C MET A 236 -9.90 9.92 -10.63
N ALA A 237 -8.61 9.97 -10.91
CA ALA A 237 -7.58 9.48 -10.00
C ALA A 237 -6.43 10.48 -9.88
N THR A 238 -5.77 10.50 -8.73
CA THR A 238 -4.62 11.37 -8.45
C THR A 238 -3.60 10.59 -7.64
N THR A 239 -2.41 10.40 -8.22
CA THR A 239 -1.25 9.81 -7.54
C THR A 239 -0.92 10.66 -6.31
N GLY A 240 -0.79 10.02 -5.14
CA GLY A 240 -0.55 10.72 -3.87
C GLY A 240 -1.65 11.70 -3.43
N GLY A 241 -2.87 11.59 -3.97
CA GLY A 241 -3.95 12.57 -3.77
C GLY A 241 -4.54 12.62 -2.34
N ASN A 242 -4.19 11.70 -1.44
CA ASN A 242 -4.63 11.75 -0.04
C ASN A 242 -3.79 12.72 0.80
N ILE A 243 -4.07 14.02 0.66
CA ILE A 243 -3.33 15.08 1.34
C ILE A 243 -3.92 15.50 2.70
N LYS A 244 -5.14 15.04 3.02
CA LYS A 244 -5.90 15.51 4.19
C LYS A 244 -5.91 14.52 5.37
N SER A 245 -5.38 13.32 5.17
CA SER A 245 -5.37 12.24 6.15
C SER A 245 -4.17 11.33 5.89
N GLU A 246 -3.61 10.78 6.96
CA GLU A 246 -2.58 9.73 6.87
C GLU A 246 -3.22 8.36 6.63
N HIS A 247 -4.43 8.14 7.15
CA HIS A 247 -5.24 6.95 6.87
C HIS A 247 -6.01 7.10 5.55
N GLY A 248 -6.38 5.97 4.97
CA GLY A 248 -7.33 5.91 3.87
C GLY A 248 -8.74 6.30 4.32
N PHE A 249 -9.64 6.46 3.35
CA PHE A 249 -11.06 6.64 3.59
C PHE A 249 -11.88 6.14 2.42
N VAL A 250 -13.17 5.88 2.67
CA VAL A 250 -14.17 5.61 1.65
C VAL A 250 -15.38 6.49 1.92
N LEU A 251 -15.82 7.23 0.91
CA LEU A 251 -17.05 8.01 0.93
C LEU A 251 -17.96 7.52 -0.19
N LEU A 252 -19.18 7.15 0.20
CA LEU A 252 -20.22 6.68 -0.70
C LEU A 252 -21.39 7.66 -0.67
N ARG A 253 -21.72 8.27 -1.82
CA ARG A 253 -22.80 9.27 -1.92
C ARG A 253 -23.76 8.92 -3.04
N LEU A 254 -25.06 8.79 -2.71
CA LEU A 254 -26.12 8.69 -3.71
C LEU A 254 -26.21 10.01 -4.50
N LEU A 255 -26.20 9.91 -5.83
CA LEU A 255 -26.42 11.03 -6.73
C LEU A 255 -27.89 11.13 -7.09
N VAL A 256 -28.38 12.36 -7.20
CA VAL A 256 -29.72 12.67 -7.71
C VAL A 256 -29.55 13.09 -9.16
N GLY A 257 -30.00 12.25 -10.10
CA GLY A 257 -29.88 12.50 -11.53
C GLY A 257 -29.20 11.38 -12.30
N ALA A 258 -28.75 11.68 -13.52
CA ALA A 258 -28.08 10.72 -14.40
C ALA A 258 -26.70 10.29 -13.85
N CYS A 259 -26.25 9.11 -14.28
CA CYS A 259 -24.98 8.53 -13.87
C CYS A 259 -23.93 8.90 -14.93
N ASN A 260 -23.24 10.00 -14.71
CA ASN A 260 -22.26 10.60 -15.61
C ASN A 260 -21.43 11.67 -14.87
#